data_AF-A0A3D2LB59-F1
#
_entry.id   AF-A0A3D2LB59-F1
#
_cell.length_a   1.000
_cell.length_b   1.000
_cell.length_c   1.000
_cell.angle_alpha   90.00
_cell.angle_beta   90.00
_cell.angle_gamma   90.00
#
_symmetry.space_group_name_H-M   'P 1'
#
loop_
_entity.id
_entity.type
_entity.pdbx_description
1 polymer ?
#
loop_
_entity_poly.entity_id
_entity_poly.type
_entity_poly.pdbx_seq_one_letter_code
_entity_poly.pdbx_strand_id
1 'polypeptide(L)'
;MRILLTNDDGINAPGLAVLEDIAREISDDVWIAAPEEEQSGKGRAISLTHPVRTREVGDKAWAVAGTPSDCVLLATHNLMPEKPDLVLSGVNRGQNIAEDTSFSGTIAAALFGMQLGIPSIALSQSQSFRERGSLPWDTARAWGSKAIKPLIEHGWPGDAVMNVNFPDVEPDEVKGIQITRQ
;
A
#
# COMPACT_ATOMS: atom_id res chain seq x y z
N MET A 1 15.33 8.61 1.68
CA MET A 1 13.88 8.81 1.52
C MET A 1 13.19 7.87 2.49
N ARG A 2 12.41 8.37 3.44
CA ARG A 2 11.70 7.51 4.40
C ARG A 2 10.38 7.04 3.83
N ILE A 3 10.16 5.73 3.76
CA ILE A 3 8.96 5.14 3.17
C ILE A 3 8.13 4.45 4.26
N LEU A 4 6.86 4.82 4.38
CA LEU A 4 5.89 4.14 5.23
C LEU A 4 5.07 3.14 4.40
N LEU A 5 5.00 1.89 4.86
CA LEU A 5 4.20 0.83 4.27
C LEU A 5 2.98 0.53 5.13
N THR A 6 1.86 0.27 4.47
CA THR A 6 0.61 -0.18 5.10
C THR A 6 -0.20 -1.01 4.12
N ASN A 7 -1.30 -1.61 4.56
CA ASN A 7 -2.26 -2.33 3.72
C ASN A 7 -3.61 -2.46 4.44
N ASP A 8 -4.58 -3.10 3.79
CA ASP A 8 -5.81 -3.58 4.40
C ASP A 8 -5.82 -5.08 4.70
N ASP A 9 -4.97 -5.89 4.05
CA ASP A 9 -4.87 -7.34 4.30
C ASP A 9 -4.28 -7.70 5.69
N GLY A 10 -3.61 -6.74 6.34
CA GLY A 10 -3.00 -6.88 7.67
C GLY A 10 -1.50 -7.20 7.68
N ILE A 11 -0.90 -7.12 8.87
CA ILE A 11 0.55 -7.15 9.11
C ILE A 11 1.24 -8.45 8.68
N ASN A 12 0.51 -9.56 8.65
CA ASN A 12 1.04 -10.88 8.27
C ASN A 12 0.73 -11.23 6.80
N ALA A 13 0.17 -10.31 6.02
CA ALA A 13 -0.25 -10.58 4.66
C ALA A 13 0.95 -10.77 3.72
N PRO A 14 0.91 -11.74 2.79
CA PRO A 14 1.99 -11.97 1.83
C PRO A 14 2.22 -10.76 0.92
N GLY A 15 1.15 -10.02 0.58
CA GLY A 15 1.25 -8.80 -0.23
C GLY A 15 2.02 -7.67 0.45
N LEU A 16 2.04 -7.62 1.78
CA LEU A 16 2.83 -6.63 2.52
C LEU A 16 4.33 -6.94 2.45
N ALA A 17 4.70 -8.22 2.49
CA ALA A 17 6.09 -8.64 2.29
C ALA A 17 6.56 -8.29 0.87
N VAL A 18 5.71 -8.51 -0.15
CA VAL A 18 6.00 -8.06 -1.52
C VAL A 18 6.20 -6.55 -1.59
N LEU A 19 5.36 -5.79 -0.89
CA LEU A 19 5.47 -4.33 -0.83
C LEU A 19 6.78 -3.89 -0.16
N GLU A 20 7.19 -4.57 0.91
CA GLU A 20 8.46 -4.32 1.59
C GLU A 20 9.64 -4.55 0.64
N ASP A 21 9.64 -5.65 -0.11
CA ASP A 21 10.69 -5.94 -1.09
C ASP A 21 10.76 -4.86 -2.17
N ILE A 22 9.61 -4.40 -2.69
CA ILE A 22 9.53 -3.28 -3.64
C ILE A 22 10.10 -2.00 -3.03
N ALA A 23 9.75 -1.68 -1.79
CA ALA A 23 10.20 -0.47 -1.11
C ALA A 23 11.70 -0.50 -0.82
N ARG A 24 12.26 -1.66 -0.47
CA ARG A 24 13.68 -1.85 -0.20
C ARG A 24 14.56 -1.73 -1.44
N GLU A 25 14.01 -1.89 -2.64
CA GLU A 25 14.70 -1.54 -3.89
C GLU A 25 14.81 -0.02 -4.14
N ILE A 26 14.13 0.80 -3.34
CA ILE A 26 14.07 2.27 -3.47
C ILE A 26 14.77 2.94 -2.29
N SER A 27 14.62 2.40 -1.08
CA SER A 27 15.19 2.99 0.13
C SER A 27 15.58 1.95 1.17
N ASP A 28 16.58 2.29 1.98
CA ASP A 28 16.99 1.57 3.20
C ASP A 28 16.15 1.95 4.43
N ASP A 29 15.50 3.13 4.43
CA ASP A 29 14.66 3.62 5.52
C ASP A 29 13.18 3.31 5.29
N VAL A 30 12.82 2.05 5.52
CA VAL A 30 11.46 1.51 5.37
C VAL A 30 10.83 1.27 6.75
N TRP A 31 9.59 1.74 6.91
CA TRP A 31 8.78 1.60 8.12
C TRP A 31 7.46 0.92 7.78
N ILE A 32 6.93 0.11 8.70
CA ILE A 32 5.69 -0.64 8.49
C ILE A 32 4.72 -0.32 9.63
N ALA A 33 3.52 0.12 9.28
CA ALA A 33 2.38 0.14 10.19
C ALA A 33 1.17 -0.44 9.46
N ALA A 34 0.70 -1.60 9.90
CA ALA A 34 -0.40 -2.30 9.24
C ALA A 34 -1.42 -2.82 10.26
N PRO A 35 -2.67 -3.05 9.84
CA PRO A 35 -3.69 -3.62 10.70
C PRO A 35 -3.27 -4.97 11.29
N GLU A 36 -3.68 -5.26 12.53
CA GLU A 36 -3.43 -6.56 13.16
C GLU A 36 -4.23 -7.68 12.48
N GLU A 37 -5.42 -7.35 11.96
CA GLU A 37 -6.31 -8.25 11.24
C GLU A 37 -6.77 -7.62 9.93
N GLU A 38 -7.22 -8.45 8.99
CA GLU A 38 -7.84 -8.07 7.72
C GLU A 38 -8.93 -6.98 7.87
N GLN A 39 -8.83 -5.92 7.06
CA GLN A 39 -9.73 -4.76 7.06
C GLN A 39 -10.37 -4.49 5.69
N SER A 40 -10.31 -5.43 4.74
CA SER A 40 -10.95 -5.34 3.43
C SER A 40 -12.38 -4.81 3.48
N GLY A 41 -12.70 -3.87 2.58
CA GLY A 41 -14.05 -3.32 2.40
C GLY A 41 -14.51 -2.30 3.46
N LYS A 42 -13.63 -1.88 4.37
CA LYS A 42 -13.95 -0.85 5.38
C LYS A 42 -13.81 0.59 4.89
N GLY A 43 -13.46 0.80 3.61
CA GLY A 43 -13.34 2.11 2.99
C GLY A 43 -12.40 3.06 3.75
N ARG A 44 -12.78 4.34 3.86
CA ARG A 44 -11.99 5.41 4.50
C ARG A 44 -12.26 5.58 6.00
N ALA A 45 -12.50 4.49 6.71
CA ALA A 45 -12.78 4.54 8.14
C ALA A 45 -11.56 5.04 8.95
N ILE A 46 -11.84 5.71 10.07
CA ILE A 46 -10.88 6.12 11.11
C ILE A 46 -11.56 5.84 12.46
N SER A 47 -10.79 5.32 13.41
CA SER A 47 -11.30 4.98 14.74
C SER A 47 -11.38 6.24 15.62
N LEU A 48 -12.60 6.72 15.89
CA LEU A 48 -12.83 7.92 16.72
C LEU A 48 -13.42 7.64 18.10
N THR A 49 -14.12 6.51 18.25
CA THR A 49 -14.95 6.23 19.44
C THR A 49 -14.26 5.35 20.47
N HIS A 50 -13.12 4.75 20.11
CA HIS A 50 -12.41 3.77 20.94
C HIS A 50 -10.89 3.98 20.83
N PRO A 51 -10.12 3.66 21.89
CA PRO A 51 -8.67 3.76 21.83
C PRO A 51 -8.09 2.73 20.85
N VAL A 52 -7.22 3.18 19.95
CA VAL A 52 -6.45 2.31 19.05
C VAL A 52 -5.17 1.86 19.78
N ARG A 53 -4.86 0.57 19.71
CA ARG A 53 -3.66 -0.02 20.32
C ARG A 53 -2.64 -0.36 19.23
N THR A 54 -1.37 -0.22 19.57
CA THR A 54 -0.26 -0.61 18.70
C THR A 54 0.61 -1.64 19.40
N ARG A 55 1.23 -2.51 18.62
CA ARG A 55 2.15 -3.53 19.08
C ARG A 55 3.35 -3.56 18.15
N GLU A 56 4.53 -3.38 18.70
CA GLU A 56 5.78 -3.53 17.94
C GLU A 56 5.98 -5.02 17.60
N VAL A 57 6.26 -5.30 16.33
CA VAL A 57 6.41 -6.68 15.81
C VAL A 57 7.80 -6.94 15.22
N GLY A 58 8.61 -5.89 15.08
CA GLY A 58 9.97 -5.96 14.58
C GLY A 58 10.60 -4.57 14.51
N ASP A 59 11.85 -4.51 14.08
CA ASP A 59 12.52 -3.23 13.84
C ASP A 59 11.73 -2.43 12.80
N LYS A 60 11.34 -1.21 13.18
CA LYS A 60 10.51 -0.31 12.36
C LYS A 60 9.17 -0.92 11.90
N ALA A 61 8.61 -1.89 12.62
CA ALA A 61 7.35 -2.53 12.26
C ALA A 61 6.35 -2.60 13.41
N TRP A 62 5.12 -2.14 13.15
CA TRP A 62 4.01 -2.13 14.11
C TRP A 62 2.74 -2.76 13.54
N ALA A 63 2.11 -3.62 14.34
CA ALA A 63 0.73 -4.03 14.17
C ALA A 63 -0.19 -3.03 14.89
N VAL A 64 -1.30 -2.68 14.26
CA VAL A 64 -2.27 -1.70 14.78
C VAL A 64 -3.65 -2.34 14.87
N ALA A 65 -4.28 -2.30 16.04
CA ALA A 65 -5.65 -2.76 16.23
C ALA A 65 -6.64 -1.69 15.74
N GLY A 66 -6.62 -1.40 14.43
CA GLY A 66 -7.37 -0.32 13.80
C GLY A 66 -7.43 -0.47 12.28
N THR A 67 -7.87 0.60 11.62
CA THR A 67 -7.99 0.68 10.16
C THR A 67 -6.66 1.01 9.49
N PRO A 68 -6.52 0.82 8.17
CA PRO A 68 -5.33 1.28 7.43
C PRO A 68 -5.05 2.78 7.60
N SER A 69 -6.11 3.61 7.66
CA SER A 69 -5.99 5.05 7.94
C SER A 69 -5.42 5.32 9.34
N ASP A 70 -5.88 4.56 10.35
CA ASP A 70 -5.33 4.65 11.72
C ASP A 70 -3.85 4.29 11.74
N CYS A 71 -3.42 3.32 10.93
CA CYS A 71 -2.02 2.94 10.79
C CYS A 71 -1.17 4.11 10.27
N VAL A 72 -1.61 4.75 9.19
CA VAL A 72 -0.92 5.91 8.60
C VAL A 72 -0.87 7.09 9.58
N LEU A 73 -1.98 7.35 10.27
CA LEU A 73 -2.07 8.41 11.29
C LEU A 73 -1.08 8.19 12.43
N LEU A 74 -1.15 7.01 13.07
CA LEU A 74 -0.32 6.68 14.22
C LEU A 74 1.15 6.59 13.84
N ALA A 75 1.47 6.02 12.67
CA ALA A 75 2.84 6.00 12.18
C ALA A 75 3.41 7.42 12.08
N THR A 76 2.68 8.31 11.40
CA THR A 76 3.13 9.68 11.13
C THR A 76 3.29 10.53 12.39
N HIS A 77 2.43 10.32 13.41
CA HIS A 77 2.40 11.19 14.59
C HIS A 77 3.02 10.60 15.85
N ASN A 78 3.12 9.27 15.96
CA ASN A 78 3.44 8.62 17.24
C ASN A 78 4.51 7.52 17.14
N LEU A 79 4.60 6.79 16.02
CA LEU A 79 5.50 5.64 15.92
C LEU A 79 6.82 5.98 15.23
N MET A 80 6.81 6.90 14.27
CA MET A 80 7.98 7.31 13.51
C MET A 80 8.64 8.55 14.14
N PRO A 81 9.98 8.69 14.08
CA PRO A 81 10.68 9.86 14.62
C PRO A 81 10.37 11.13 13.83
N GLU A 82 10.16 11.01 12.52
CA GLU A 82 9.71 12.09 11.65
C GLU A 82 8.81 11.52 10.55
N LYS A 83 8.01 12.39 9.96
CA LYS A 83 7.07 12.09 8.88
C LYS A 83 7.75 11.36 7.71
N PRO A 84 7.10 10.37 7.08
CA PRO A 84 7.64 9.74 5.87
C PRO A 84 7.62 10.71 4.68
N ASP A 85 8.52 10.47 3.73
CA ASP A 85 8.55 11.15 2.43
C ASP A 85 7.53 10.54 1.45
N LEU A 86 7.17 9.27 1.64
CA LEU A 86 6.30 8.50 0.76
C LEU A 86 5.47 7.50 1.58
N VAL A 87 4.18 7.37 1.27
CA VAL A 87 3.35 6.25 1.75
C VAL A 87 3.09 5.28 0.61
N LEU A 88 3.33 4.00 0.85
CA LEU A 88 2.91 2.92 -0.04
C LEU A 88 1.85 2.08 0.65
N SER A 89 0.73 1.82 -0.03
CA SER A 89 -0.33 0.95 0.46
C SER A 89 -0.51 -0.27 -0.44
N GLY A 90 -0.49 -1.47 0.13
CA GLY A 90 -0.63 -2.73 -0.59
C GLY A 90 0.43 -3.78 -0.22
N VAL A 91 0.86 -4.67 -1.12
CA VAL A 91 0.22 -4.94 -2.42
C VAL A 91 -1.08 -5.69 -2.15
N ASN A 92 -2.21 -5.11 -2.53
CA ASN A 92 -3.52 -5.70 -2.28
C ASN A 92 -3.69 -7.02 -3.04
N ARG A 93 -4.36 -7.98 -2.40
CA ARG A 93 -4.85 -9.19 -3.08
C ARG A 93 -6.10 -8.89 -3.90
N GLY A 94 -5.92 -8.68 -5.19
CA GLY A 94 -6.99 -8.36 -6.13
C GLY A 94 -6.90 -6.91 -6.60
N GLN A 95 -7.41 -6.66 -7.80
CA GLN A 95 -7.38 -5.34 -8.42
C GLN A 95 -8.29 -4.33 -7.70
N ASN A 96 -7.91 -3.05 -7.74
CA ASN A 96 -8.76 -1.93 -7.35
C ASN A 96 -8.93 -1.01 -8.56
N ILE A 97 -9.86 -1.36 -9.43
CA ILE A 97 -10.16 -0.67 -10.69
C ILE A 97 -11.63 -0.27 -10.74
N ALA A 98 -11.95 0.74 -11.55
CA ALA A 98 -13.32 1.21 -11.74
C ALA A 98 -14.03 1.50 -10.38
N GLU A 99 -15.23 0.96 -10.16
CA GLU A 99 -16.03 1.22 -8.96
C GLU A 99 -15.37 0.74 -7.65
N ASP A 100 -14.48 -0.25 -7.72
CA ASP A 100 -13.79 -0.81 -6.55
C ASP A 100 -12.89 0.22 -5.86
N THR A 101 -12.47 1.27 -6.58
CA THR A 101 -11.63 2.34 -6.02
C THR A 101 -12.29 3.09 -4.88
N SER A 102 -13.63 3.13 -4.84
CA SER A 102 -14.38 3.85 -3.80
C SER A 102 -14.43 3.11 -2.47
N PHE A 103 -14.26 1.79 -2.47
CA PHE A 103 -14.42 0.93 -1.29
C PHE A 103 -13.10 0.31 -0.80
N SER A 104 -12.03 0.44 -1.59
CA SER A 104 -10.70 -0.10 -1.29
C SER A 104 -10.08 0.51 -0.04
N GLY A 105 -9.70 -0.33 0.93
CA GLY A 105 -8.93 0.07 2.10
C GLY A 105 -7.49 0.44 1.73
N THR A 106 -6.91 -0.24 0.74
CA THR A 106 -5.61 0.07 0.15
C THR A 106 -5.55 1.51 -0.38
N ILE A 107 -6.52 1.90 -1.21
CA ILE A 107 -6.60 3.27 -1.76
C ILE A 107 -6.95 4.27 -0.65
N ALA A 108 -7.80 3.89 0.31
CA ALA A 108 -8.13 4.74 1.44
C ALA A 108 -6.91 5.14 2.28
N ALA A 109 -6.00 4.20 2.56
CA ALA A 109 -4.75 4.50 3.26
C ALA A 109 -3.86 5.48 2.49
N ALA A 110 -3.72 5.29 1.17
CA ALA A 110 -2.94 6.20 0.33
C ALA A 110 -3.58 7.61 0.28
N LEU A 111 -4.91 7.70 0.20
CA LEU A 111 -5.62 8.98 0.28
C LEU A 111 -5.45 9.66 1.64
N PHE A 112 -5.35 8.88 2.71
CA PHE A 112 -5.08 9.43 4.04
C PHE A 112 -3.66 10.00 4.13
N GLY A 113 -2.66 9.31 3.58
CA GLY A 113 -1.30 9.84 3.43
C GLY A 113 -1.26 11.16 2.65
N MET A 114 -1.98 11.22 1.51
CA MET A 114 -2.14 12.44 0.73
C MET A 114 -2.80 13.57 1.55
N GLN A 115 -3.83 13.27 2.34
CA GLN A 115 -4.49 14.26 3.21
C GLN A 115 -3.54 14.82 4.27
N LEU A 116 -2.58 14.02 4.74
CA LEU A 116 -1.51 14.50 5.62
C LEU A 116 -0.42 15.28 4.86
N GLY A 117 -0.53 15.44 3.55
CA GLY A 117 0.46 16.09 2.68
C GLY A 117 1.69 15.21 2.41
N ILE A 118 1.48 13.90 2.25
CA ILE A 118 2.53 12.94 1.89
C ILE A 118 2.17 12.33 0.53
N PRO A 119 3.06 12.39 -0.47
CA PRO A 119 2.89 11.63 -1.71
C PRO A 119 2.59 10.16 -1.39
N SER A 120 1.55 9.61 -2.01
CA SER A 120 1.08 8.26 -1.68
C SER A 120 0.73 7.45 -2.93
N ILE A 121 1.04 6.15 -2.89
CA ILE A 121 0.78 5.20 -3.97
C ILE A 121 0.06 3.97 -3.41
N ALA A 122 -1.03 3.57 -4.05
CA ALA A 122 -1.71 2.30 -3.81
C ALA A 122 -1.28 1.27 -4.87
N LEU A 123 -1.03 0.03 -4.44
CA LEU A 123 -0.54 -1.05 -5.28
C LEU A 123 -1.43 -2.28 -5.13
N SER A 124 -1.86 -2.87 -6.24
CA SER A 124 -2.80 -3.99 -6.25
C SER A 124 -2.42 -5.04 -7.29
N GLN A 125 -2.40 -6.31 -6.90
CA GLN A 125 -2.14 -7.42 -7.82
C GLN A 125 -3.47 -8.00 -8.31
N SER A 126 -3.73 -7.92 -9.61
CA SER A 126 -4.93 -8.52 -10.21
C SER A 126 -4.93 -10.03 -10.00
N GLN A 127 -6.13 -10.59 -9.81
CA GLN A 127 -6.35 -12.03 -9.76
C GLN A 127 -7.49 -12.38 -10.72
N SER A 128 -7.21 -13.25 -11.70
CA SER A 128 -8.25 -13.75 -12.59
C SER A 128 -8.99 -14.93 -11.96
N PHE A 129 -10.20 -15.18 -12.45
CA PHE A 129 -11.02 -16.32 -12.04
C PHE A 129 -10.54 -17.66 -12.60
N ARG A 130 -9.45 -17.69 -13.38
CA ARG A 130 -9.09 -18.85 -14.21
C ARG A 130 -8.38 -19.95 -13.45
N GLU A 131 -7.64 -19.63 -12.39
CA GLU A 131 -6.99 -20.64 -11.55
C GLU A 131 -7.06 -20.27 -10.06
N ARG A 132 -7.71 -21.15 -9.27
CA ARG A 132 -7.64 -21.08 -7.81
C ARG A 132 -6.28 -21.63 -7.36
N GLY A 133 -5.25 -20.80 -7.21
CA GLY A 133 -4.02 -21.28 -6.59
C GLY A 133 -2.84 -20.34 -6.53
N SER A 134 -2.44 -19.74 -7.65
CA SER A 134 -1.29 -18.83 -7.71
C SER A 134 -1.79 -17.39 -7.74
N LEU A 135 -1.55 -16.64 -6.68
CA LEU A 135 -1.48 -15.18 -6.80
C LEU A 135 -0.10 -14.88 -7.37
N PRO A 136 0.03 -14.24 -8.54
CA PRO A 136 1.33 -13.95 -9.14
C PRO A 136 1.96 -12.73 -8.46
N TRP A 137 2.25 -12.86 -7.17
CA TRP A 137 3.00 -11.87 -6.41
C TRP A 137 4.33 -11.53 -7.08
N ASP A 138 4.89 -12.46 -7.85
CA ASP A 138 6.12 -12.29 -8.61
C ASP A 138 6.03 -11.16 -9.64
N THR A 139 4.84 -10.90 -10.20
CA THR A 139 4.65 -9.81 -11.15
C THR A 139 4.71 -8.46 -10.48
N ALA A 140 3.94 -8.26 -9.40
CA ALA A 140 4.04 -7.08 -8.57
C ALA A 140 5.47 -6.90 -8.01
N ARG A 141 6.11 -7.98 -7.56
CA ARG A 141 7.49 -7.97 -7.06
C ARG A 141 8.49 -7.51 -8.13
N ALA A 142 8.43 -8.06 -9.33
CA ALA A 142 9.38 -7.79 -10.40
C ALA A 142 9.15 -6.44 -11.12
N TRP A 143 7.94 -5.91 -11.07
CA TRP A 143 7.56 -4.66 -11.73
C TRP A 143 7.27 -3.50 -10.78
N GLY A 144 7.09 -3.75 -9.48
CA GLY A 144 6.66 -2.74 -8.52
C GLY A 144 7.58 -1.54 -8.48
N SER A 145 8.88 -1.77 -8.29
CA SER A 145 9.87 -0.69 -8.26
C SER A 145 9.99 -0.01 -9.62
N LYS A 146 9.94 -0.76 -10.73
CA LYS A 146 9.97 -0.24 -12.10
C LYS A 146 8.78 0.66 -12.41
N ALA A 147 7.62 0.36 -11.85
CA ALA A 147 6.40 1.13 -12.02
C ALA A 147 6.40 2.43 -11.21
N ILE A 148 6.88 2.38 -9.95
CA ILE A 148 6.76 3.53 -9.05
C ILE A 148 7.98 4.46 -9.06
N LYS A 149 9.19 3.98 -9.40
CA LYS A 149 10.40 4.84 -9.48
C LYS A 149 10.22 6.06 -10.40
N PRO A 150 9.70 5.91 -11.64
CA PRO A 150 9.46 7.07 -12.50
C PRO A 150 8.46 8.06 -11.91
N LEU A 151 7.42 7.57 -11.21
CA LEU A 151 6.44 8.43 -10.55
C LEU A 151 7.09 9.25 -9.43
N ILE A 152 7.93 8.61 -8.61
CA ILE A 152 8.63 9.26 -7.50
C ILE A 152 9.62 10.32 -8.02
N GLU A 153 10.36 10.01 -9.10
CA GLU A 153 11.35 10.92 -9.70
C GLU A 153 10.72 12.16 -10.32
N HIS A 154 9.58 12.01 -11.01
CA HIS A 154 8.88 13.13 -11.66
C HIS A 154 7.97 13.91 -10.70
N GLY A 155 7.47 13.23 -9.67
CA GLY A 155 6.44 13.74 -8.79
C GLY A 155 5.07 13.85 -9.48
N TRP A 156 4.07 14.21 -8.68
CA TRP A 156 2.71 14.48 -9.14
C TRP A 156 2.06 15.56 -8.24
N PRO A 157 0.93 16.15 -8.65
CA PRO A 157 0.20 17.11 -7.83
C PRO A 157 -0.14 16.54 -6.45
N GLY A 158 0.05 17.35 -5.39
CA GLY A 158 -0.14 16.91 -4.00
C GLY A 158 -1.59 16.62 -3.59
N ASP A 159 -2.55 16.86 -4.49
CA ASP A 159 -3.97 16.57 -4.37
C ASP A 159 -4.38 15.29 -5.13
N ALA A 160 -3.40 14.46 -5.52
CA ALA A 160 -3.61 13.19 -6.19
C ALA A 160 -2.88 12.02 -5.51
N VAL A 161 -3.47 10.83 -5.65
CA VAL A 161 -2.87 9.53 -5.29
C VAL A 161 -2.65 8.72 -6.56
N MET A 162 -1.52 8.03 -6.65
CA MET A 162 -1.27 7.11 -7.76
C MET A 162 -1.83 5.72 -7.41
N ASN A 163 -2.65 5.15 -8.30
CA ASN A 163 -3.19 3.79 -8.16
C ASN A 163 -2.57 2.89 -9.23
N VAL A 164 -1.82 1.87 -8.81
CA VAL A 164 -1.06 0.98 -9.69
C VAL A 164 -1.62 -0.43 -9.58
N ASN A 165 -2.05 -1.00 -10.71
CA ASN A 165 -2.55 -2.37 -10.78
C ASN A 165 -1.63 -3.23 -11.65
N PHE A 166 -1.24 -4.39 -11.14
CA PHE A 166 -0.43 -5.37 -11.85
C PHE A 166 -1.33 -6.43 -12.48
N PRO A 167 -1.07 -6.85 -13.73
CA PRO A 167 -1.85 -7.89 -14.39
C PRO A 167 -1.59 -9.29 -13.82
N ASP A 168 -2.54 -10.19 -13.99
CA ASP A 168 -2.44 -11.61 -13.63
C ASP A 168 -1.77 -12.42 -14.75
N VAL A 169 -0.48 -12.16 -14.95
CA VAL A 169 0.41 -12.84 -15.92
C VAL A 169 1.79 -12.96 -15.31
N GLU A 170 2.68 -13.78 -15.88
CA GLU A 170 4.07 -13.87 -15.42
C GLU A 170 4.84 -12.54 -15.69
N PRO A 171 5.90 -12.23 -14.93
CA PRO A 171 6.63 -10.96 -15.05
C PRO A 171 7.11 -10.62 -16.46
N ASP A 172 7.53 -11.62 -17.22
CA ASP A 172 8.05 -11.54 -18.58
C ASP A 172 6.95 -11.39 -19.65
N GLU A 173 5.68 -11.58 -19.27
CA GLU A 173 4.53 -11.36 -20.13
C GLU A 173 3.93 -9.93 -20.01
N VAL A 174 4.41 -9.13 -19.05
CA VAL A 174 3.99 -7.73 -18.89
C VAL A 174 4.45 -6.89 -20.08
N LYS A 175 3.50 -6.30 -20.79
CA LYS A 175 3.75 -5.56 -22.06
C LYS A 175 4.28 -4.14 -21.87
N GLY A 176 4.28 -3.62 -20.64
CA GLY A 176 4.72 -2.28 -20.31
C GLY A 176 3.78 -1.57 -19.33
N ILE A 177 4.03 -0.28 -19.13
CA ILE A 177 3.27 0.59 -18.22
C ILE A 177 2.42 1.53 -19.06
N GLN A 178 1.17 1.73 -18.65
CA GLN A 178 0.23 2.62 -19.31
C GLN A 178 -0.47 3.52 -18.29
N ILE A 179 -0.52 4.82 -18.56
CA ILE A 179 -1.40 5.75 -17.84
C ILE A 179 -2.83 5.54 -18.32
N THR A 180 -3.75 5.32 -17.39
CA THR A 180 -5.14 5.01 -17.67
C THR A 180 -6.08 6.07 -17.08
N ARG A 181 -7.37 5.92 -17.40
CA ARG A 181 -8.46 6.68 -16.78
C ARG A 181 -9.46 5.70 -16.16
N GLN A 182 -10.07 6.12 -15.06
CA GLN A 182 -11.25 5.45 -14.53
C GLN A 182 -12.45 5.69 -15.44
#